data_AF-A0A818W9P4-F1
#
_entry.id   AF-A0A818W9P4-F1
#
_cell.length_a   1.000
_cell.length_b   1.000
_cell.length_c   1.000
_cell.angle_alpha   90.00
_cell.angle_beta   90.00
_cell.angle_gamma   90.00
#
_symmetry.space_group_name_H-M   'P 1'
#
loop_
_entity.id
_entity.type
_entity.pdbx_description
1 polymer ?
#
loop_
_entity_poly.entity_id
_entity_poly.type
_entity_poly.pdbx_seq_one_letter_code
_entity_poly.pdbx_strand_id
1 'polypeptide(L)'
;MYLARNLPHLLTNEEMDRVGTEWRVYEMTDIPEDWIKTSTNSSNNVVEYVSIDKYWYHVPATVALLSNVQEAYSCYIKDNEEQQKLIKNIDVVNVTRAFNTKHERLEENEIELLNEQKNLQQVLLNATKMLEEGSTRLATALNNKASDDVGTAEALVTAANAKLAVLKTQLIENNENLNRMRKNTENE
;
A
#
# COMPACT_ATOMS: atom_id res chain seq x y z
N MET A 1 19.70 39.45 -5.49
CA MET A 1 18.74 38.37 -5.80
C MET A 1 17.43 38.83 -6.49
N TYR A 2 16.87 40.01 -6.17
CA TYR A 2 15.61 40.50 -6.78
C TYR A 2 15.68 40.76 -8.30
N LEU A 3 16.84 41.15 -8.84
CA LEU A 3 17.03 41.42 -10.27
C LEU A 3 17.03 40.13 -11.13
N ALA A 4 17.64 39.05 -10.65
CA ALA A 4 17.70 37.77 -11.37
C ALA A 4 16.31 37.09 -11.46
N ARG A 5 15.49 37.23 -10.43
CA ARG A 5 14.09 36.73 -10.43
C ARG A 5 13.17 37.46 -11.42
N ASN A 6 13.56 38.65 -11.88
CA ASN A 6 12.80 39.44 -12.86
C ASN A 6 13.22 39.18 -14.32
N LEU A 7 14.14 38.24 -14.56
CA LEU A 7 14.62 37.85 -15.90
C LEU A 7 14.43 36.33 -16.14
N PRO A 8 13.18 35.83 -16.16
CA PRO A 8 12.87 34.40 -16.17
C PRO A 8 13.20 33.67 -17.49
N HIS A 9 13.65 34.39 -18.52
CA HIS A 9 13.97 33.82 -19.83
C HIS A 9 15.47 33.55 -20.01
N LEU A 10 16.31 33.97 -19.07
CA LEU A 10 17.77 33.89 -19.19
C LEU A 10 18.38 32.77 -18.36
N LEU A 11 17.67 32.29 -17.33
CA LEU A 11 18.19 31.28 -16.40
C LEU A 11 17.08 30.27 -16.06
N THR A 12 17.40 28.99 -16.18
CA THR A 12 16.55 27.89 -15.70
C THR A 12 16.53 27.84 -14.17
N ASN A 13 15.57 27.13 -13.58
CA ASN A 13 15.46 27.03 -12.12
C ASN A 13 16.72 26.43 -11.48
N GLU A 14 17.36 25.47 -12.17
CA GLU A 14 18.60 24.83 -11.71
C GLU A 14 19.80 25.80 -11.75
N GLU A 15 19.86 26.67 -12.76
CA GLU A 15 20.85 27.74 -12.83
C GLU A 15 20.59 28.83 -11.79
N MET A 16 19.32 29.10 -11.47
CA MET A 16 18.93 30.03 -10.41
C MET A 16 19.35 29.51 -9.03
N ASP A 17 19.19 28.21 -8.76
CA ASP A 17 19.64 27.58 -7.52
C ASP A 17 21.17 27.55 -7.42
N ARG A 18 21.86 27.33 -8.54
CA ARG A 18 23.32 27.45 -8.63
C ARG A 18 23.79 28.86 -8.30
N VAL A 19 23.23 29.87 -8.97
CA VAL A 19 23.56 31.30 -8.73
C VAL A 19 23.19 31.71 -7.30
N GLY A 20 22.10 31.18 -6.74
CA GLY A 20 21.73 31.42 -5.35
C GLY A 20 22.73 30.83 -4.36
N THR A 21 23.27 29.65 -4.66
CA THR A 21 24.30 28.98 -3.87
C THR A 21 25.62 29.74 -3.97
N GLU A 22 26.02 30.16 -5.16
CA GLU A 22 27.20 31.01 -5.39
C GLU A 22 27.06 32.35 -4.65
N TRP A 23 25.88 33.00 -4.69
CA TRP A 23 25.63 34.26 -3.99
C TRP A 23 25.80 34.15 -2.47
N ARG A 24 25.38 33.02 -1.87
CA ARG A 24 25.55 32.77 -0.43
C ARG A 24 27.01 32.74 0.01
N VAL A 25 27.93 32.32 -0.87
CA VAL A 25 29.37 32.37 -0.57
C VAL A 25 29.82 33.81 -0.32
N TYR A 26 29.27 34.77 -1.07
CA TYR A 26 29.61 36.19 -0.94
C TYR A 26 28.96 36.86 0.26
N GLU A 27 27.81 36.40 0.72
CA GLU A 27 27.16 36.92 1.93
C GLU A 27 27.96 36.60 3.21
N MET A 28 28.75 35.52 3.17
CA MET A 28 29.53 35.05 4.31
C MET A 28 31.01 35.48 4.29
N THR A 29 31.45 36.22 3.27
CA THR A 29 32.86 36.59 3.10
C THR A 29 33.02 38.11 3.12
N ASP A 30 33.86 38.64 4.02
CA ASP A 30 34.26 40.06 3.98
C ASP A 30 35.03 40.31 2.68
N ILE A 31 34.43 41.10 1.79
CA ILE A 31 35.05 41.48 0.53
C ILE A 31 36.09 42.58 0.84
N PRO A 32 37.39 42.36 0.59
CA PRO A 32 38.42 43.35 0.86
C PRO A 32 38.20 44.67 0.09
N GLU A 33 38.29 45.82 0.76
CA GLU A 33 38.01 47.15 0.17
C GLU A 33 38.93 47.49 -1.02
N ASP A 34 40.15 46.95 -1.02
CA ASP A 34 41.13 47.07 -2.10
C ASP A 34 40.70 46.41 -3.41
N TRP A 35 39.61 45.64 -3.41
CA TRP A 35 39.04 45.00 -4.60
C TRP A 35 38.00 45.88 -5.30
N ILE A 36 37.59 46.98 -4.67
CA ILE A 36 36.77 48.02 -5.29
C ILE A 36 37.72 49.04 -5.95
N LYS A 37 37.96 48.90 -7.26
CA LYS A 37 38.65 49.95 -8.01
C LYS A 37 37.68 51.10 -8.30
N THR A 38 37.57 52.03 -7.36
CA THR A 38 37.15 53.40 -7.69
C THR A 38 38.35 54.12 -8.28
N SER A 39 38.37 54.30 -9.60
CA SER A 39 39.33 55.20 -10.25
C SER A 39 39.03 56.64 -9.86
N THR A 40 39.55 57.10 -8.72
CA THR A 40 39.66 58.53 -8.46
C THR A 40 40.82 59.10 -9.28
N ASN A 41 40.58 59.31 -10.57
CA ASN A 41 41.33 60.27 -11.39
C ASN A 41 40.37 60.97 -12.37
N SER A 42 39.83 62.09 -11.90
CA SER A 42 39.53 63.34 -12.58
C SER A 42 39.09 63.31 -14.06
N SER A 43 37.84 63.74 -14.26
CA SER A 43 37.22 64.40 -15.43
C SER A 43 36.28 63.62 -16.36
N ASN A 44 36.04 62.32 -16.14
CA ASN A 44 34.83 61.67 -16.66
C ASN A 44 34.55 60.42 -15.81
N ASN A 45 33.43 60.43 -15.06
CA ASN A 45 32.96 59.32 -14.25
C ASN A 45 32.51 58.14 -15.14
N VAL A 46 33.44 57.44 -15.76
CA VAL A 46 33.17 56.18 -16.44
C VAL A 46 33.56 55.07 -15.48
N VAL A 47 32.55 54.44 -14.88
CA VAL A 47 32.72 53.20 -14.13
C VAL A 47 33.06 52.12 -15.14
N GLU A 48 34.29 51.62 -15.08
CA GLU A 48 34.75 50.55 -15.97
C GLU A 48 34.28 49.21 -15.37
N TYR A 49 33.25 48.61 -15.96
CA TYR A 49 32.74 47.31 -15.55
C TYR A 49 33.63 46.20 -16.13
N VAL A 50 34.31 45.45 -15.28
CA VAL A 50 35.06 44.25 -15.67
C VAL A 50 34.16 43.03 -15.53
N SER A 51 34.20 42.11 -16.52
CA SER A 51 33.47 40.84 -16.43
C SER A 51 33.97 40.03 -15.23
N ILE A 52 33.00 39.51 -14.46
CA ILE A 52 33.25 38.67 -13.28
C ILE A 52 33.95 37.35 -13.64
N ASP A 53 33.92 36.94 -14.91
CA ASP A 53 34.60 35.73 -15.38
C ASP A 53 36.14 35.88 -15.30
N LYS A 54 36.65 37.11 -15.46
CA LYS A 54 38.07 37.40 -15.20
C LYS A 54 38.45 37.26 -13.73
N TYR A 55 37.50 37.46 -12.81
CA TYR A 55 37.69 37.27 -11.37
C TYR A 55 37.71 35.78 -11.00
N TRP A 56 36.80 34.98 -11.54
CA TRP A 56 36.77 33.53 -11.31
C TRP A 56 38.00 32.80 -11.82
N TYR A 57 38.68 33.33 -12.85
CA TYR A 57 39.95 32.81 -13.34
C TYR A 57 41.11 32.92 -12.32
N HIS A 58 40.96 33.74 -11.27
CA HIS A 58 42.01 34.01 -10.28
C HIS A 58 41.68 33.45 -8.89
N VAL A 59 40.46 32.98 -8.66
CA VAL A 59 40.13 32.19 -7.47
C VAL A 59 40.62 30.78 -7.76
N PRO A 60 41.78 30.34 -7.22
CA PRO A 60 42.17 28.96 -7.37
C PRO A 60 41.11 28.17 -6.63
N ALA A 61 40.34 27.34 -7.34
CA ALA A 61 39.64 26.26 -6.69
C ALA A 61 40.74 25.44 -6.00
N THR A 62 40.97 25.72 -4.71
CA THR A 62 42.05 25.08 -3.99
C THR A 62 41.78 23.59 -4.08
N VAL A 63 42.82 22.79 -4.32
CA VAL A 63 42.68 21.33 -4.43
C VAL A 63 41.90 20.77 -3.23
N ALA A 64 42.02 21.42 -2.06
CA ALA A 64 41.22 21.16 -0.87
C ALA A 64 39.71 21.37 -1.05
N LEU A 65 39.25 22.46 -1.66
CA LEU A 65 37.82 22.70 -1.92
C LEU A 65 37.25 21.66 -2.89
N LEU A 66 37.98 21.35 -3.97
CA LEU A 66 37.56 20.32 -4.93
C LEU A 66 37.51 18.92 -4.27
N SER A 67 38.50 18.60 -3.42
CA SER A 67 38.51 17.34 -2.65
C SER A 67 37.30 17.26 -1.70
N ASN A 68 37.02 18.33 -0.96
CA ASN A 68 35.90 18.37 -0.02
C ASN A 68 34.55 18.22 -0.72
N VAL A 69 34.38 18.85 -1.89
CA VAL A 69 33.15 18.71 -2.69
C VAL A 69 33.01 17.29 -3.23
N GLN A 70 34.10 16.68 -3.70
CA GLN A 70 34.09 15.28 -4.16
C GLN A 70 33.77 14.31 -3.01
N GLU A 71 34.36 14.52 -1.84
CA GLU A 71 34.08 13.72 -0.64
C GLU A 71 32.62 13.85 -0.22
N ALA A 72 32.10 15.08 -0.09
CA ALA A 72 30.70 15.33 0.26
C ALA A 72 29.72 14.70 -0.75
N TYR A 73 30.03 14.81 -2.04
CA TYR A 73 29.21 14.19 -3.09
C TYR A 73 29.26 12.65 -3.02
N SER A 74 30.43 12.07 -2.74
CA SER A 74 30.57 10.62 -2.57
C SER A 74 29.80 10.10 -1.35
N CYS A 75 29.76 10.87 -0.25
CA CYS A 75 28.94 10.58 0.92
C CYS A 75 27.44 10.63 0.57
N TYR A 76 27.00 11.69 -0.12
CA TYR A 76 25.60 11.84 -0.54
C TYR A 76 25.12 10.67 -1.41
N ILE A 77 25.93 10.21 -2.37
CA ILE A 77 25.58 9.06 -3.22
C ILE A 77 25.38 7.80 -2.37
N LYS A 78 26.31 7.52 -1.44
CA LYS A 78 26.23 6.34 -0.57
C LYS A 78 24.98 6.37 0.30
N ASP A 79 24.68 7.51 0.93
CA ASP A 79 23.49 7.68 1.76
C ASP A 79 22.20 7.48 0.95
N ASN A 80 22.16 8.00 -0.28
CA ASN A 80 21.01 7.81 -1.17
C ASN A 80 20.85 6.34 -1.60
N GLU A 81 21.93 5.62 -1.88
CA GLU A 81 21.88 4.18 -2.16
C GLU A 81 21.38 3.36 -0.97
N GLU A 82 21.81 3.70 0.25
CA GLU A 82 21.31 3.07 1.48
C GLU A 82 19.83 3.36 1.71
N GLN A 83 19.38 4.59 1.53
CA GLN A 83 17.96 4.95 1.61
C GLN A 83 17.12 4.20 0.58
N GLN A 84 17.58 4.05 -0.67
CA GLN A 84 16.88 3.26 -1.68
C GLN A 84 16.78 1.78 -1.31
N LYS A 85 17.82 1.20 -0.70
CA LYS A 85 17.78 -0.18 -0.18
C LYS A 85 16.75 -0.30 0.95
N LEU A 86 16.71 0.66 1.87
CA LEU A 86 15.75 0.69 2.96
C LEU A 86 14.31 0.80 2.45
N ILE A 87 14.04 1.69 1.48
CA ILE A 87 12.72 1.83 0.87
C ILE A 87 12.27 0.53 0.21
N LYS A 88 13.13 -0.09 -0.61
CA LYS A 88 12.84 -1.40 -1.22
C LYS A 88 12.53 -2.47 -0.18
N ASN A 89 13.28 -2.51 0.93
CA ASN A 89 13.03 -3.46 2.00
C ASN A 89 11.68 -3.20 2.70
N ILE A 90 11.32 -1.94 2.93
CA ILE A 90 10.01 -1.57 3.51
C ILE A 90 8.87 -2.02 2.58
N ASP A 91 9.00 -1.82 1.27
CA ASP A 91 8.00 -2.27 0.30
C ASP A 91 7.83 -3.79 0.33
N VAL A 92 8.94 -4.54 0.35
CA VAL A 92 8.91 -6.01 0.49
C VAL A 92 8.23 -6.44 1.79
N VAL A 93 8.56 -5.82 2.93
CA VAL A 93 7.94 -6.14 4.22
C VAL A 93 6.45 -5.84 4.21
N ASN A 94 6.02 -4.73 3.62
CA ASN A 94 4.61 -4.36 3.53
C ASN A 94 3.83 -5.34 2.64
N VAL A 95 4.39 -5.75 1.50
CA VAL A 95 3.81 -6.77 0.62
C VAL A 95 3.69 -8.11 1.35
N THR A 96 4.76 -8.57 2.02
CA THR A 96 4.73 -9.81 2.80
C THR A 96 3.71 -9.76 3.92
N ARG A 97 3.59 -8.63 4.64
CA ARG A 97 2.58 -8.47 5.69
C ARG A 97 1.17 -8.54 5.11
N ALA A 98 0.90 -7.82 4.02
CA ALA A 98 -0.41 -7.83 3.36
C ALA A 98 -0.79 -9.23 2.86
N PHE A 99 0.19 -9.96 2.31
CA PHE A 99 0.03 -11.35 1.90
C PHE A 99 -0.31 -12.25 3.09
N ASN A 100 0.47 -12.18 4.17
CA ASN A 100 0.25 -13.00 5.37
C ASN A 100 -1.12 -12.73 6.01
N THR A 101 -1.50 -11.47 6.19
CA THR A 101 -2.82 -11.10 6.75
C THR A 101 -3.97 -11.59 5.86
N LYS A 102 -3.79 -11.59 4.54
CA LYS A 102 -4.78 -12.14 3.62
C LYS A 102 -4.85 -13.66 3.76
N HIS A 103 -3.71 -14.33 3.87
CA HIS A 103 -3.64 -15.79 4.03
C HIS A 103 -4.32 -16.24 5.33
N GLU A 104 -4.01 -15.59 6.46
CA GLU A 104 -4.64 -15.85 7.76
C GLU A 104 -6.18 -15.74 7.69
N ARG A 105 -6.68 -14.68 7.03
CA ARG A 105 -8.14 -14.51 6.82
C ARG A 105 -8.76 -15.61 5.96
N LEU A 106 -8.03 -16.09 4.94
CA LEU A 106 -8.52 -17.18 4.09
C LEU A 106 -8.60 -18.49 4.89
N GLU A 107 -7.60 -18.77 5.74
CA GLU A 107 -7.59 -19.93 6.63
C GLU A 107 -8.74 -19.87 7.65
N GLU A 108 -8.95 -18.72 8.30
CA GLU A 108 -10.07 -18.51 9.23
C GLU A 108 -11.42 -18.77 8.55
N ASN A 109 -11.63 -18.20 7.36
CA ASN A 109 -12.85 -18.42 6.59
C ASN A 109 -13.05 -19.90 6.18
N GLU A 110 -11.99 -20.63 5.85
CA GLU A 110 -12.10 -22.06 5.54
C GLU A 110 -12.53 -22.86 6.79
N ILE A 111 -11.97 -22.55 7.95
CA ILE A 111 -12.34 -23.19 9.22
C ILE A 111 -13.81 -22.92 9.55
N GLU A 112 -14.28 -21.68 9.38
CA GLU A 112 -15.69 -21.33 9.61
C GLU A 112 -16.63 -22.11 8.68
N LEU A 113 -16.33 -22.15 7.38
CA LEU A 113 -17.15 -22.87 6.40
C LEU A 113 -17.17 -24.38 6.68
N LEU A 114 -16.06 -24.98 7.10
CA LEU A 114 -15.99 -26.39 7.50
C LEU A 114 -16.82 -26.68 8.77
N ASN A 115 -16.78 -25.78 9.75
CA ASN A 115 -17.61 -25.90 10.95
C ASN A 115 -19.09 -25.77 10.63
N GLU A 116 -19.47 -24.84 9.75
CA GLU A 116 -20.83 -24.70 9.25
C GLU A 116 -21.27 -25.95 8.49
N GLN A 117 -20.42 -26.51 7.63
CA GLN A 117 -20.70 -27.76 6.91
C GLN A 117 -21.01 -28.91 7.87
N LYS A 118 -20.20 -29.07 8.92
CA LYS A 118 -20.41 -30.09 9.96
C LYS A 118 -21.73 -29.88 10.70
N ASN A 119 -22.05 -28.63 11.04
CA ASN A 119 -23.33 -28.29 11.69
C ASN A 119 -24.51 -28.61 10.76
N LEU A 120 -24.46 -28.21 9.49
CA LEU A 120 -25.50 -28.49 8.51
C LEU A 120 -25.71 -30.00 8.32
N GLN A 121 -24.64 -30.80 8.27
CA GLN A 121 -24.71 -32.27 8.21
C GLN A 121 -25.41 -32.86 9.45
N GLN A 122 -25.11 -32.34 10.65
CA GLN A 122 -25.76 -32.80 11.88
C GLN A 122 -27.25 -32.45 11.90
N VAL A 123 -27.62 -31.24 11.46
CA VAL A 123 -29.03 -30.83 11.38
C VAL A 123 -29.76 -31.64 10.31
N LEU A 124 -29.11 -31.96 9.19
CA LEU A 124 -29.66 -32.84 8.15
C LEU A 124 -29.94 -34.23 8.70
N LEU A 125 -28.99 -34.83 9.44
CA LEU A 125 -29.20 -36.12 10.10
C LEU A 125 -30.42 -36.09 11.03
N ASN A 126 -30.58 -35.02 11.80
CA ASN A 126 -31.73 -34.86 12.70
C ASN A 126 -33.04 -34.72 11.92
N ALA A 127 -33.07 -33.95 10.83
CA ALA A 127 -34.24 -33.79 9.99
C ALA A 127 -34.64 -35.11 9.29
N THR A 128 -33.67 -35.91 8.85
CA THR A 128 -33.92 -37.25 8.30
C THR A 128 -34.55 -38.17 9.35
N LYS A 129 -34.04 -38.19 10.58
CA LYS A 129 -34.64 -38.96 11.68
C LYS A 129 -36.07 -38.53 11.98
N MET A 130 -36.35 -37.22 11.99
CA MET A 130 -37.72 -36.70 12.16
C MET A 130 -38.65 -37.18 11.04
N LEU A 131 -38.15 -37.24 9.80
CA LEU A 131 -38.91 -37.74 8.66
C LEU A 131 -39.18 -39.25 8.74
N GLU A 132 -38.18 -40.04 9.13
CA GLU A 132 -38.32 -41.48 9.34
C GLU A 132 -39.33 -41.79 10.44
N GLU A 133 -39.24 -41.07 11.57
CA GLU A 133 -40.18 -41.22 12.67
C GLU A 133 -41.60 -40.78 12.29
N GLY A 134 -41.75 -39.62 11.62
CA GLY A 134 -43.05 -39.16 11.13
C GLY A 134 -43.67 -40.13 10.14
N SER A 135 -42.88 -40.69 9.22
CA SER A 135 -43.35 -41.67 8.25
C SER A 135 -43.79 -42.97 8.92
N THR A 136 -43.05 -43.42 9.93
CA THR A 136 -43.39 -44.62 10.71
C THR A 136 -44.68 -44.42 11.51
N ARG A 137 -44.83 -43.26 12.16
CA ARG A 137 -46.06 -42.89 12.88
C ARG A 137 -47.26 -42.79 11.95
N LEU A 138 -47.07 -42.18 10.78
CA LEU A 138 -48.12 -42.05 9.77
C LEU A 138 -48.59 -43.42 9.27
N ALA A 139 -47.65 -44.32 8.93
CA ALA A 139 -47.97 -45.68 8.50
C ALA A 139 -48.73 -46.45 9.58
N THR A 140 -48.32 -46.30 10.85
CA THR A 140 -48.98 -46.94 11.99
C THR A 140 -50.38 -46.38 12.21
N ALA A 141 -50.55 -45.06 12.17
CA ALA A 141 -51.84 -44.40 12.33
C ALA A 141 -52.82 -44.77 11.21
N LEU A 142 -52.35 -44.86 9.97
CA LEU A 142 -53.13 -45.31 8.82
C LEU A 142 -53.58 -46.77 8.98
N ASN A 143 -52.68 -47.66 9.42
CA ASN A 143 -53.01 -49.07 9.65
C ASN A 143 -54.02 -49.27 10.79
N ASN A 144 -53.89 -48.46 11.86
CA ASN A 144 -54.74 -48.54 13.04
C ASN A 144 -56.03 -47.69 12.93
N LYS A 145 -56.22 -46.96 11.81
CA LYS A 145 -57.33 -46.01 11.59
C LYS A 145 -57.45 -44.94 12.68
N ALA A 146 -56.33 -44.57 13.30
CA ALA A 146 -56.26 -43.53 14.33
C ALA A 146 -56.21 -42.14 13.67
N SER A 147 -57.37 -41.59 13.33
CA SER A 147 -57.48 -40.34 12.55
C SER A 147 -56.77 -39.14 13.19
N ASP A 148 -56.75 -39.07 14.53
CA ASP A 148 -56.11 -37.97 15.26
C ASP A 148 -54.56 -38.03 15.16
N ASP A 149 -54.00 -39.25 15.07
CA ASP A 149 -52.56 -39.47 14.93
C ASP A 149 -52.07 -39.26 13.49
N VAL A 150 -52.95 -39.38 12.49
CA VAL A 150 -52.61 -39.12 11.08
C VAL A 150 -52.23 -37.65 10.89
N GLY A 151 -53.02 -36.71 11.43
CA GLY A 151 -52.77 -35.28 11.26
C GLY A 151 -51.45 -34.83 11.92
N THR A 152 -51.12 -35.37 13.10
CA THR A 152 -49.87 -35.04 13.78
C THR A 152 -48.65 -35.63 13.07
N ALA A 153 -48.76 -36.86 12.55
CA ALA A 153 -47.70 -37.50 11.79
C ALA A 153 -47.47 -36.82 10.42
N GLU A 154 -48.54 -36.41 9.74
CA GLU A 154 -48.47 -35.67 8.47
C GLU A 154 -47.83 -34.28 8.65
N ALA A 155 -48.17 -33.57 9.73
CA ALA A 155 -47.52 -32.30 10.08
C ALA A 155 -46.02 -32.47 10.32
N LEU A 156 -45.61 -33.55 11.00
CA LEU A 156 -44.20 -33.87 11.25
C LEU A 156 -43.44 -34.18 9.95
N VAL A 157 -44.01 -34.99 9.05
CA VAL A 157 -43.42 -35.30 7.74
C VAL A 157 -43.29 -34.04 6.88
N THR A 158 -44.33 -33.19 6.86
CA THR A 158 -44.33 -31.94 6.10
C THR A 158 -43.24 -30.98 6.61
N ALA A 159 -43.16 -30.81 7.93
CA ALA A 159 -42.13 -29.98 8.55
C ALA A 159 -40.71 -30.51 8.30
N ALA A 160 -40.51 -31.82 8.40
CA ALA A 160 -39.22 -32.45 8.13
C ALA A 160 -38.81 -32.29 6.65
N ASN A 161 -39.73 -32.46 5.71
CA ASN A 161 -39.49 -32.25 4.28
C ASN A 161 -39.13 -30.79 3.96
N ALA A 162 -39.85 -29.83 4.53
CA ALA A 162 -39.54 -28.41 4.34
C ALA A 162 -38.13 -28.08 4.88
N LYS A 163 -37.78 -28.61 6.05
CA LYS A 163 -36.44 -28.42 6.64
C LYS A 163 -35.34 -29.08 5.82
N LEU A 164 -35.56 -30.27 5.26
CA LEU A 164 -34.62 -30.95 4.39
C LEU A 164 -34.37 -30.18 3.08
N ALA A 165 -35.40 -29.56 2.51
CA ALA A 165 -35.25 -28.74 1.31
C ALA A 165 -34.32 -27.55 1.56
N VAL A 166 -34.54 -26.81 2.66
CA VAL A 166 -33.68 -25.68 3.06
C VAL A 166 -32.24 -26.12 3.32
N LEU A 167 -32.06 -27.21 4.09
CA LEU A 167 -30.72 -27.71 4.44
C LEU A 167 -29.94 -28.18 3.22
N LYS A 168 -30.61 -28.79 2.24
CA LYS A 168 -29.95 -29.18 0.98
C LYS A 168 -29.42 -27.97 0.23
N THR A 169 -30.20 -26.89 0.13
CA THR A 169 -29.76 -25.66 -0.52
C THR A 169 -28.57 -25.04 0.23
N GLN A 170 -28.66 -24.91 1.55
CA GLN A 170 -27.57 -24.36 2.37
C GLN A 170 -26.26 -25.17 2.24
N LEU A 171 -26.36 -26.50 2.18
CA LEU A 171 -25.19 -27.37 2.05
C LEU A 171 -24.57 -27.29 0.65
N ILE A 172 -25.37 -27.09 -0.40
CA ILE A 172 -24.88 -26.81 -1.75
C ILE A 172 -24.14 -25.48 -1.77
N GLU A 173 -24.75 -24.42 -1.23
CA GLU A 173 -24.15 -23.07 -1.18
C GLU A 173 -22.84 -23.05 -0.39
N ASN A 174 -22.81 -23.69 0.78
CA ASN A 174 -21.60 -23.80 1.60
C ASN A 174 -20.48 -24.57 0.87
N ASN A 175 -20.81 -25.66 0.16
CA ASN A 175 -19.83 -26.39 -0.66
C ASN A 175 -19.33 -25.56 -1.86
N GLU A 176 -20.20 -24.79 -2.50
CA GLU A 176 -19.78 -23.86 -3.56
C GLU A 176 -18.82 -22.80 -3.02
N ASN A 177 -19.10 -22.26 -1.85
CA ASN A 177 -18.23 -21.28 -1.19
C ASN A 177 -16.87 -21.88 -0.83
N LEU A 178 -16.83 -23.10 -0.27
CA LEU A 178 -15.58 -23.84 -0.03
C LEU A 178 -14.79 -24.05 -1.32
N ASN A 179 -15.44 -24.44 -2.40
CA ASN A 179 -14.77 -24.65 -3.69
C ASN A 179 -14.25 -23.35 -4.30
N ARG A 180 -14.99 -22.24 -4.17
CA ARG A 180 -14.53 -20.91 -4.60
C ARG A 180 -13.32 -20.47 -3.79
N MET A 181 -13.35 -20.65 -2.48
CA MET A 181 -12.23 -20.36 -1.58
C MET A 181 -10.98 -21.15 -2.00
N ARG A 182 -11.08 -22.48 -2.15
CA ARG A 182 -9.95 -23.32 -2.55
C ARG A 182 -9.35 -22.93 -3.91
N LYS A 183 -10.20 -22.60 -4.88
CA LYS A 183 -9.73 -22.10 -6.19
C LYS A 183 -8.99 -20.76 -6.08
N ASN A 184 -9.39 -19.89 -5.16
CA ASN A 184 -8.67 -18.64 -4.93
C ASN A 184 -7.30 -18.89 -4.29
N THR A 185 -7.18 -19.92 -3.44
CA THR A 185 -5.91 -20.33 -2.83
C THR A 185 -4.97 -21.04 -3.81
N GLU A 186 -5.49 -21.75 -4.82
CA GLU A 186 -4.69 -22.49 -5.82
C GLU A 186 -4.20 -21.62 -7.00
N ASN A 187 -4.87 -20.50 -7.29
CA ASN A 187 -4.54 -19.61 -8.41
C ASN A 187 -3.60 -18.44 -8.02
N GLU A 188 -3.12 -18.39 -6.78
CA GLU A 188 -2.14 -17.42 -6.27
C GLU A 188 -0.76 -18.05 -6.10
#